data_AF-A0A3B6VFW2-F1
#
_entry.id   AF-A0A3B6VFW2-F1
#
_cell.length_a   1.000
_cell.length_b   1.000
_cell.length_c   1.000
_cell.angle_alpha   90.00
_cell.angle_beta   90.00
_cell.angle_gamma   90.00
#
_symmetry.space_group_name_H-M   'P 1'
#
loop_
_entity.id
_entity.type
_entity.pdbx_description
1 polymer ?
#
loop_
_entity_poly.entity_id
_entity_poly.type
_entity_poly.pdbx_seq_one_letter_code
_entity_poly.pdbx_strand_id
1 'polypeptide(L)'
;MTKYNIKFYFLISILYIVSSSFLFFDDGGNIQFIPYTSLPSNIQEFVNTYFNEYEVYSSAVSTHYIVIFKGGSSINFNRKGEWTSIIGNRKIIQISTAEKFIDSKIMNIIKNKYTSINNIYKRSKGYEFKVDDAYYIYIDYDGNILKIKKA
;
A
#
# COMPACT_ATOMS: atom_id res chain seq x y z
N MET A 1 -10.80 50.74 -46.06
CA MET A 1 -9.43 50.30 -45.74
C MET A 1 -9.20 50.54 -44.25
N THR A 2 -9.57 49.57 -43.41
CA THR A 2 -9.58 49.67 -41.94
C THR A 2 -8.16 49.47 -41.40
N LYS A 3 -7.64 50.46 -40.67
CA LYS A 3 -6.35 50.40 -39.97
C LYS A 3 -6.45 49.38 -38.83
N TYR A 4 -5.95 48.17 -39.04
CA TYR A 4 -5.80 47.19 -37.96
C TYR A 4 -4.72 47.67 -36.97
N ASN A 5 -5.09 47.78 -35.69
CA ASN A 5 -4.21 48.25 -34.61
C ASN A 5 -3.22 47.15 -34.23
N ILE A 6 -2.00 47.22 -34.78
CA ILE A 6 -0.87 46.30 -34.55
C ILE A 6 -0.57 46.09 -33.04
N LYS A 7 -0.86 47.07 -32.19
CA LYS A 7 -0.70 46.96 -30.73
C LYS A 7 -1.66 45.97 -30.06
N PHE A 8 -2.83 45.70 -30.64
CA PHE A 8 -3.84 44.80 -30.07
C PHE A 8 -3.45 43.33 -30.24
N TYR A 9 -2.84 42.98 -31.37
CA TYR A 9 -2.39 41.60 -31.64
C TYR A 9 -1.14 41.21 -30.85
N PHE A 10 -0.25 42.16 -30.55
CA PHE A 10 0.91 41.93 -29.70
C PHE A 10 0.50 41.52 -28.27
N LEU A 11 -0.56 42.14 -27.72
CA LEU A 11 -1.08 41.82 -26.39
C LEU A 11 -1.71 40.42 -26.32
N ILE A 12 -2.39 39.97 -27.39
CA ILE A 12 -3.00 38.63 -27.47
C ILE A 12 -1.93 37.54 -27.62
N SER A 13 -0.83 37.83 -28.31
CA SER A 13 0.27 36.85 -28.47
C SER A 13 0.99 36.53 -27.17
N ILE A 14 1.08 37.49 -26.22
CA ILE A 14 1.72 37.29 -24.91
C ILE A 14 0.83 36.43 -23.99
N LEU A 15 -0.50 36.54 -24.10
CA LEU A 15 -1.44 35.73 -23.30
C LEU A 15 -1.45 34.23 -23.66
N TYR A 16 -1.05 33.88 -24.88
CA TYR A 16 -0.98 32.47 -25.31
C TYR A 16 0.26 31.72 -24.81
N ILE A 17 1.32 32.43 -24.42
CA ILE A 17 2.59 31.79 -24.00
C ILE A 17 2.57 31.41 -22.51
N VAL A 18 1.69 32.03 -21.71
CA VAL A 18 1.60 31.73 -20.26
C VAL A 18 0.75 30.50 -19.95
N SER A 19 -0.02 29.97 -20.92
CA SER A 19 -0.84 28.77 -20.71
C SER A 19 -0.06 27.45 -20.87
N SER A 20 1.17 27.49 -21.41
CA SER A 20 1.93 26.27 -21.74
C SER A 20 2.98 25.86 -20.69
N SER A 21 3.01 26.51 -19.53
CA SER A 21 4.01 26.25 -18.48
C SER A 21 3.39 25.92 -17.13
N PHE A 22 2.43 24.98 -17.12
CA PHE A 22 2.28 24.10 -15.96
C PHE A 22 2.79 22.73 -16.34
N LEU A 23 4.12 22.57 -16.29
CA LEU A 23 4.70 21.25 -16.06
C LEU A 23 4.31 20.87 -14.64
N PHE A 24 3.20 20.14 -14.51
CA PHE A 24 2.97 19.34 -13.33
C PHE A 24 4.07 18.27 -13.31
N PHE A 25 5.13 18.51 -12.55
CA PHE A 25 5.93 17.41 -12.03
C PHE A 25 5.07 16.69 -11.00
N ASP A 26 4.20 15.79 -11.47
CA ASP A 26 3.58 14.81 -10.60
C ASP A 26 4.63 13.71 -10.37
N ASP A 27 5.39 13.84 -9.28
CA ASP A 27 6.15 12.73 -8.69
C ASP A 27 5.21 11.79 -7.89
N GLY A 28 3.98 11.64 -8.37
CA GLY A 28 3.03 10.62 -7.94
C GLY A 28 3.31 9.37 -8.74
N GLY A 29 4.10 8.44 -8.21
CA GLY A 29 4.45 7.19 -8.91
C GLY A 29 3.21 6.52 -9.50
N ASN A 30 3.07 6.61 -10.83
CA ASN A 30 1.88 6.16 -11.55
C ASN A 30 1.54 4.71 -11.17
N ILE A 31 0.36 4.50 -10.59
CA ILE A 31 -0.13 3.15 -10.29
C ILE A 31 -0.61 2.54 -11.60
N GLN A 32 0.05 1.47 -12.03
CA GLN A 32 -0.33 0.70 -13.21
C GLN A 32 -0.99 -0.60 -12.77
N PHE A 33 -2.25 -0.81 -13.15
CA PHE A 33 -2.90 -2.11 -12.98
C PHE A 33 -2.37 -3.12 -13.98
N ILE A 34 -2.08 -4.34 -13.51
CA ILE A 34 -1.53 -5.43 -14.30
C ILE A 34 -2.26 -6.74 -13.96
N PRO A 35 -2.29 -7.73 -14.87
CA PRO A 35 -2.81 -9.06 -14.55
C PRO A 35 -2.05 -9.70 -13.38
N TYR A 36 -2.75 -10.38 -12.48
CA TYR A 36 -2.14 -11.07 -11.33
C TYR A 36 -1.08 -12.09 -11.75
N THR A 37 -1.32 -12.78 -12.87
CA THR A 37 -0.39 -13.74 -13.47
C THR A 37 0.91 -13.11 -13.97
N SER A 38 0.95 -11.78 -14.13
CA SER A 38 2.15 -11.03 -14.51
C SER A 38 3.01 -10.61 -13.31
N LEU A 39 2.55 -10.84 -12.08
CA LEU A 39 3.37 -10.59 -10.89
C LEU A 39 4.52 -11.61 -10.80
N PRO A 40 5.65 -11.26 -10.15
CA PRO A 40 6.68 -12.23 -9.78
C PRO A 40 6.10 -13.49 -9.12
N SER A 41 6.65 -14.66 -9.46
CA SER A 41 6.14 -15.96 -8.99
C SER A 41 6.11 -16.07 -7.47
N ASN A 42 7.13 -15.54 -6.79
CA ASN A 42 7.19 -15.54 -5.33
C ASN A 42 6.06 -14.73 -4.66
N ILE A 43 5.54 -13.69 -5.31
CA ILE A 43 4.35 -12.96 -4.84
C ILE A 43 3.12 -13.86 -4.97
N GLN A 44 2.97 -14.50 -6.13
CA GLN A 44 1.83 -15.39 -6.38
C GLN A 44 1.84 -16.58 -5.41
N GLU A 45 3.01 -17.18 -5.17
CA GLU A 45 3.20 -18.26 -4.21
C GLU A 45 2.84 -17.83 -2.79
N PHE A 46 3.29 -16.64 -2.35
CA PHE A 46 2.96 -16.13 -1.02
C PHE A 46 1.44 -15.98 -0.83
N VAL A 47 0.76 -15.36 -1.81
CA VAL A 47 -0.69 -15.15 -1.78
C VAL A 47 -1.43 -16.49 -1.81
N ASN A 48 -1.07 -17.39 -2.72
CA ASN A 48 -1.73 -18.69 -2.85
C ASN A 48 -1.49 -19.60 -1.63
N THR A 49 -0.36 -19.45 -0.94
CA THR A 49 -0.05 -20.26 0.24
C THR A 49 -0.79 -19.75 1.48
N TYR A 50 -0.72 -18.44 1.75
CA TYR A 50 -1.18 -17.89 3.02
C TYR A 50 -2.56 -17.25 2.97
N PHE A 51 -2.99 -16.79 1.79
CA PHE A 51 -4.23 -16.06 1.56
C PHE A 51 -5.15 -16.78 0.57
N ASN A 52 -5.08 -18.11 0.46
CA ASN A 52 -5.95 -18.90 -0.45
C ASN A 52 -7.46 -18.71 -0.22
N GLU A 53 -7.88 -18.36 1.00
CA GLU A 53 -9.27 -18.05 1.32
C GLU A 53 -9.69 -16.64 0.85
N TYR A 54 -8.74 -15.80 0.42
CA TYR A 54 -9.00 -14.46 -0.10
C TYR A 54 -9.08 -14.49 -1.62
N GLU A 55 -10.16 -13.95 -2.18
CA GLU A 55 -10.34 -13.80 -3.62
C GLU A 55 -9.54 -12.59 -4.12
N VAL A 56 -8.54 -12.83 -4.98
CA VAL A 56 -7.79 -11.75 -5.65
C VAL A 56 -8.72 -11.01 -6.62
N TYR A 57 -8.83 -9.69 -6.44
CA TYR A 57 -9.65 -8.83 -7.29
C TYR A 57 -8.83 -8.13 -8.37
N SER A 58 -7.65 -7.61 -8.01
CA SER A 58 -6.77 -6.90 -8.93
C SER A 58 -5.34 -6.88 -8.42
N SER A 59 -4.41 -6.52 -9.29
CA SER A 59 -3.02 -6.27 -8.92
C SER A 59 -2.50 -5.02 -9.62
N ALA A 60 -1.54 -4.36 -8.98
CA ALA A 60 -0.95 -3.15 -9.51
C ALA A 60 0.55 -3.08 -9.20
N VAL A 61 1.22 -2.21 -9.94
CA VAL A 61 2.63 -1.88 -9.77
C VAL A 61 2.79 -0.36 -9.79
N SER A 62 3.47 0.16 -8.78
CA SER A 62 4.02 1.52 -8.73
C SER A 62 5.48 1.38 -8.30
N THR A 63 5.95 2.05 -7.26
CA THR A 63 7.27 1.82 -6.63
C THR A 63 7.42 0.42 -6.00
N HIS A 64 6.31 -0.27 -5.81
CA HIS A 64 6.16 -1.59 -5.20
C HIS A 64 5.01 -2.33 -5.90
N TYR A 65 4.87 -3.63 -5.65
CA TYR A 65 3.74 -4.43 -6.14
C TYR A 65 2.62 -4.44 -5.10
N ILE A 66 1.38 -4.49 -5.58
CA ILE A 66 0.18 -4.51 -4.75
C ILE A 66 -0.73 -5.63 -5.25
N VAL A 67 -1.17 -6.49 -4.33
CA VAL A 67 -2.26 -7.45 -4.55
C VAL A 67 -3.48 -6.94 -3.79
N ILE A 68 -4.60 -6.78 -4.48
CA ILE A 68 -5.85 -6.25 -3.92
C ILE A 68 -6.87 -7.39 -3.93
N PHE A 69 -7.41 -7.72 -2.77
CA PHE A 69 -8.46 -8.71 -2.61
C PHE A 69 -9.84 -8.08 -2.76
N LYS A 70 -10.84 -8.93 -2.98
CA LYS A 70 -12.24 -8.51 -3.01
C LYS A 70 -12.64 -7.84 -1.71
N GLY A 71 -13.25 -6.67 -1.85
CA GLY A 71 -13.61 -5.83 -0.72
C GLY A 71 -12.45 -4.98 -0.16
N GLY A 72 -11.32 -4.93 -0.86
CA GLY A 72 -10.37 -3.83 -0.78
C GLY A 72 -9.23 -3.97 0.23
N SER A 73 -9.10 -5.09 0.93
CA SER A 73 -7.85 -5.40 1.64
C SER A 73 -6.73 -5.65 0.64
N SER A 74 -5.49 -5.42 1.04
CA SER A 74 -4.34 -5.54 0.13
C SER A 74 -3.08 -6.04 0.81
N ILE A 75 -2.14 -6.51 0.00
CA ILE A 75 -0.77 -6.82 0.39
C ILE A 75 0.17 -6.03 -0.52
N ASN A 76 1.10 -5.30 0.09
CA ASN A 76 2.16 -4.62 -0.61
C ASN A 76 3.43 -5.47 -0.54
N PHE A 77 4.17 -5.52 -1.66
CA PHE A 77 5.43 -6.23 -1.79
C PHE A 77 6.48 -5.30 -2.37
N ASN A 78 7.71 -5.37 -1.87
CA ASN A 78 8.82 -4.62 -2.47
C ASN A 78 9.14 -5.16 -3.89
N ARG A 79 10.08 -4.51 -4.58
CA ARG A 79 10.50 -4.91 -5.94
C ARG A 79 11.12 -6.31 -6.03
N LYS A 80 11.54 -6.91 -4.91
CA LYS A 80 12.04 -8.28 -4.85
C LYS A 80 10.91 -9.30 -4.64
N GLY A 81 9.66 -8.86 -4.49
CA GLY A 81 8.51 -9.71 -4.21
C GLY A 81 8.38 -10.12 -2.75
N GLU A 82 9.07 -9.46 -1.83
CA GLU A 82 8.91 -9.69 -0.39
C GLU A 82 7.80 -8.80 0.16
N TRP A 83 6.85 -9.37 0.92
CA TRP A 83 5.76 -8.59 1.51
C TRP A 83 6.30 -7.55 2.51
N THR A 84 5.68 -6.37 2.51
CA THR A 84 6.05 -5.24 3.36
C THR A 84 4.90 -4.78 4.23
N SER A 85 3.66 -4.90 3.76
CA SER A 85 2.48 -4.62 4.58
C SER A 85 1.26 -5.38 4.11
N ILE A 86 0.39 -5.72 5.05
CA ILE A 86 -0.93 -6.28 4.80
C ILE A 86 -1.93 -5.30 5.40
N ILE A 87 -2.83 -4.77 4.58
CA ILE A 87 -3.75 -3.69 4.93
C ILE A 87 -5.17 -4.22 4.85
N GLY A 88 -5.88 -4.19 5.97
CA GLY A 88 -7.26 -4.68 6.04
C GLY A 88 -8.28 -3.73 5.42
N ASN A 89 -7.93 -2.45 5.23
CA ASN A 89 -8.81 -1.41 4.66
C ASN A 89 -10.19 -1.35 5.37
N ARG A 90 -10.18 -1.07 6.67
CA ARG A 90 -11.35 -1.11 7.59
C ARG A 90 -11.92 -2.50 7.85
N LYS A 91 -11.32 -3.55 7.29
CA LYS A 91 -11.62 -4.95 7.64
C LYS A 91 -10.56 -5.54 8.55
N ILE A 92 -10.90 -6.68 9.13
CA ILE A 92 -10.00 -7.49 9.97
C ILE A 92 -9.22 -8.46 9.07
N ILE A 93 -7.92 -8.55 9.31
CA ILE A 93 -7.05 -9.66 8.90
C ILE A 93 -7.22 -10.74 9.96
N GLN A 94 -7.65 -11.93 9.56
CA GLN A 94 -7.83 -13.02 10.52
C GLN A 94 -6.49 -13.35 11.19
N ILE A 95 -6.50 -13.52 12.52
CA ILE A 95 -5.30 -13.88 13.28
C ILE A 95 -4.72 -15.20 12.77
N SER A 96 -5.59 -16.18 12.46
CA SER A 96 -5.23 -17.47 11.86
C SER A 96 -4.46 -17.33 10.55
N THR A 97 -4.77 -16.32 9.72
CA THR A 97 -4.03 -16.04 8.49
C THR A 97 -2.62 -15.56 8.81
N ALA A 98 -2.47 -14.61 9.74
CA ALA A 98 -1.17 -14.08 10.15
C ALA A 98 -0.29 -15.14 10.84
N GLU A 99 -0.88 -16.05 11.61
CA GLU A 99 -0.18 -17.19 12.24
C GLU A 99 0.51 -18.12 11.24
N LYS A 100 0.09 -18.15 9.96
CA LYS A 100 0.69 -19.02 8.95
C LYS A 100 2.10 -18.57 8.53
N PHE A 101 2.48 -17.31 8.73
CA PHE A 101 3.75 -16.75 8.23
C PHE A 101 4.46 -15.77 9.18
N ILE A 102 3.90 -15.48 10.35
CA ILE A 102 4.57 -14.72 11.42
C ILE A 102 4.91 -15.67 12.56
N ASP A 103 6.09 -15.48 13.15
CA ASP A 103 6.58 -16.31 14.25
C ASP A 103 5.56 -16.46 15.38
N SER A 104 5.38 -17.71 15.82
CA SER A 104 4.39 -18.09 16.84
C SER A 104 4.56 -17.33 18.16
N LYS A 105 5.79 -16.96 18.56
CA LYS A 105 6.06 -16.18 19.77
C LYS A 105 5.39 -14.80 19.69
N ILE A 106 5.49 -14.15 18.53
CA ILE A 106 4.89 -12.83 18.28
C ILE A 106 3.37 -12.97 18.21
N MET A 107 2.87 -13.96 17.46
CA MET A 107 1.43 -14.13 17.29
C MET A 107 0.72 -14.53 18.60
N ASN A 108 1.39 -15.28 19.48
CA ASN A 108 0.88 -15.58 20.82
C ASN A 108 0.68 -14.31 21.66
N ILE A 109 1.57 -13.32 21.55
CA ILE A 109 1.41 -12.03 22.24
C ILE A 109 0.18 -11.29 21.71
N ILE A 110 0.00 -11.27 20.37
CA ILE A 110 -1.12 -10.57 19.75
C ILE A 110 -2.45 -11.22 20.13
N LYS A 111 -2.60 -12.53 19.92
CA LYS A 111 -3.89 -13.22 20.12
C LYS A 111 -4.33 -13.31 21.59
N ASN A 112 -3.38 -13.26 22.53
CA ASN A 112 -3.71 -13.29 23.96
C ASN A 112 -4.20 -11.94 24.49
N LYS A 113 -3.87 -10.84 23.81
CA LYS A 113 -4.15 -9.47 24.29
C LYS A 113 -5.16 -8.70 23.44
N TYR A 114 -5.31 -9.08 22.18
CA TYR A 114 -6.10 -8.34 21.20
C TYR A 114 -7.03 -9.28 20.45
N THR A 115 -8.17 -8.73 20.02
CA THR A 115 -9.24 -9.53 19.38
C THR A 115 -9.12 -9.55 17.87
N SER A 116 -8.47 -8.55 17.28
CA SER A 116 -8.42 -8.36 15.84
C SER A 116 -7.14 -7.66 15.38
N ILE A 117 -6.73 -7.97 14.15
CA ILE A 117 -5.64 -7.27 13.46
C ILE A 117 -6.26 -6.54 12.27
N ASN A 118 -6.00 -5.25 12.14
CA ASN A 118 -6.46 -4.45 11.00
C ASN A 118 -5.37 -4.32 9.95
N ASN A 119 -4.13 -4.05 10.37
CA ASN A 119 -2.99 -3.90 9.49
C ASN A 119 -1.74 -4.55 10.09
N ILE A 120 -0.84 -5.03 9.24
CA ILE A 120 0.48 -5.55 9.61
C ILE A 120 1.51 -4.86 8.74
N TYR A 121 2.54 -4.29 9.34
CA TYR A 121 3.66 -3.67 8.64
C TYR A 121 4.96 -4.35 9.05
N LYS A 122 5.74 -4.80 8.07
CA LYS A 122 7.11 -5.26 8.30
C LYS A 122 8.00 -4.04 8.52
N ARG A 123 8.75 -4.05 9.61
CA ARG A 123 9.70 -3.00 10.00
C ARG A 123 11.11 -3.60 10.04
N SER A 124 12.14 -2.76 10.00
CA SER A 124 13.54 -3.24 10.01
C SER A 124 13.90 -4.03 11.27
N LYS A 125 13.23 -3.76 12.40
CA LYS A 125 13.46 -4.43 13.69
C LYS A 125 12.37 -5.42 14.07
N GLY A 126 11.35 -5.64 13.24
CA GLY A 126 10.22 -6.50 13.61
C GLY A 126 8.94 -6.18 12.86
N TYR A 127 7.84 -6.04 13.59
CA TYR A 127 6.52 -5.76 13.05
C TYR A 127 5.84 -4.61 13.78
N GLU A 128 4.99 -3.90 13.05
CA GLU A 128 3.99 -3.02 13.60
C GLU A 128 2.61 -3.59 13.26
N PHE A 129 1.78 -3.80 14.27
CA PHE A 129 0.39 -4.23 14.12
C PHE A 129 -0.54 -3.08 14.46
N LYS A 130 -1.52 -2.80 13.60
CA LYS A 130 -2.73 -2.09 14.01
C LYS A 130 -3.73 -3.12 14.50
N VAL A 131 -4.15 -3.04 15.75
CA VAL A 131 -5.04 -4.03 16.39
C VAL A 131 -6.25 -3.36 17.02
N ASP A 132 -7.37 -4.09 17.06
CA ASP A 132 -8.66 -3.65 17.62
C ASP A 132 -9.15 -2.29 17.11
N ASP A 133 -8.67 -1.90 15.93
CA ASP A 133 -8.75 -0.58 15.31
C ASP A 133 -8.32 0.59 16.22
N ALA A 134 -7.70 0.30 17.36
CA ALA A 134 -7.50 1.23 18.46
C ALA A 134 -6.03 1.45 18.83
N TYR A 135 -5.15 0.50 18.51
CA TYR A 135 -3.74 0.55 18.91
C TYR A 135 -2.79 0.18 17.78
N TYR A 136 -1.63 0.82 17.78
CA TYR A 136 -0.43 0.39 17.08
C TYR A 136 0.54 -0.24 18.07
N ILE A 137 1.05 -1.43 17.74
CA ILE A 137 1.97 -2.20 18.58
C ILE A 137 3.20 -2.53 17.77
N TYR A 138 4.36 -2.16 18.30
CA TYR A 138 5.65 -2.46 17.73
C TYR A 138 6.27 -3.61 18.51
N ILE A 139 6.53 -4.72 17.85
CA ILE A 139 7.15 -5.91 18.43
C ILE A 139 8.39 -6.23 17.60
N ASP A 140 9.52 -6.48 18.26
CA ASP A 140 10.72 -6.91 17.53
C ASP A 140 10.64 -8.38 17.09
N TYR A 141 11.63 -8.83 16.30
CA TYR A 141 11.68 -10.22 15.84
C TYR A 141 11.90 -11.23 16.97
N ASP A 142 12.42 -10.80 18.12
CA ASP A 142 12.59 -11.63 19.31
C ASP A 142 11.32 -11.67 20.17
N GLY A 143 10.23 -10.99 19.78
CA GLY A 143 8.98 -10.96 20.52
C GLY A 143 8.95 -9.98 21.70
N ASN A 144 9.88 -9.03 21.77
CA ASN A 144 9.82 -7.96 22.76
C ASN A 144 8.91 -6.83 22.26
N ILE A 145 7.97 -6.39 23.11
CA ILE A 145 7.14 -5.22 22.81
C ILE A 145 8.01 -3.98 22.99
N LEU A 146 8.26 -3.26 21.89
CA LEU A 146 9.05 -2.03 21.90
C LEU A 146 8.22 -0.80 22.25
N LYS A 147 6.97 -0.76 21.76
CA LYS A 147 6.09 0.41 21.90
C LYS A 147 4.63 0.04 21.67
N ILE A 148 3.73 0.70 22.40
CA ILE A 148 2.29 0.71 22.16
C ILE A 148 1.84 2.17 22.04
N LYS A 149 1.00 2.47 21.04
CA LYS A 149 0.44 3.81 20.80
C LYS A 149 -1.05 3.68 20.46
N LYS A 150 -1.89 4.61 20.91
CA LYS A 150 -3.27 4.71 20.42
C LYS A 150 -3.29 5.11 18.93
N ALA A 151 -4.20 4.51 18.17
CA ALA A 151 -4.36 4.74 16.74
C ALA A 151 -4.88 6.14 16.41
#